data_AF-A0A1H7XSL4-F1
#
_entry.id   AF-A0A1H7XSL4-F1
#
_cell.length_a   1.000
_cell.length_b   1.000
_cell.length_c   1.000
_cell.angle_alpha   90.00
_cell.angle_beta   90.00
_cell.angle_gamma   90.00
#
_symmetry.space_group_name_H-M   'P 1'
#
loop_
_entity.id
_entity.type
_entity.pdbx_description
1 polymer ?
#
loop_
_entity_poly.entity_id
_entity_poly.type
_entity_poly.pdbx_seq_one_letter_code
_entity_poly.pdbx_strand_id
1 'polypeptide(L)'
;MRLTTRYLTLFLILIFASQFVMAGQSGELIKGKIVAVNVQQGVFLVKSGNNLKEYRVNIDTRILRNGASVSLSSLRPVTVQDFQPALIRLNEKGEVMEVRVEYDVLPIQVKDVNYAQSRIKLLLLNSNTLLEFNYNSKMNLVRNSQQVMLKSLKVGDQGLVVLGLNNQIEKVQVRHYEY
;
A
#
# COMPACT_ATOMS: atom_id res chain seq x y z
N MET A 1 -62.14 -0.33 5.98
CA MET A 1 -61.17 0.58 6.64
C MET A 1 -60.08 -0.11 7.46
N ARG A 2 -60.35 -1.16 8.25
CA ARG A 2 -59.31 -1.84 9.05
C ARG A 2 -58.32 -2.69 8.25
N LEU A 3 -58.69 -3.14 7.05
CA LEU A 3 -57.82 -3.96 6.19
C LEU A 3 -56.79 -3.10 5.46
N THR A 4 -57.21 -1.97 4.91
CA THR A 4 -56.35 -1.03 4.18
C THR A 4 -55.29 -0.40 5.07
N THR A 5 -55.62 -0.09 6.34
CA THR A 5 -54.64 0.39 7.32
C THR A 5 -53.59 -0.66 7.67
N ARG A 6 -53.94 -1.95 7.76
CA ARG A 6 -52.96 -3.02 8.02
C ARG A 6 -51.94 -3.19 6.89
N TYR A 7 -52.39 -3.17 5.64
CA TYR A 7 -51.48 -3.24 4.49
C TYR A 7 -50.57 -2.02 4.38
N LEU A 8 -51.10 -0.82 4.64
CA LEU A 8 -50.31 0.41 4.67
C LEU A 8 -49.20 0.34 5.74
N THR A 9 -49.52 -0.18 6.92
CA THR A 9 -48.54 -0.31 8.02
C THR A 9 -47.44 -1.31 7.67
N LEU A 10 -47.78 -2.46 7.09
CA LEU A 10 -46.83 -3.48 6.63
C LEU A 10 -45.90 -2.94 5.53
N PHE A 11 -46.46 -2.20 4.57
CA PHE A 11 -45.68 -1.56 3.51
C PHE A 11 -44.71 -0.51 4.06
N LEU A 12 -45.14 0.28 5.05
CA LEU A 12 -44.29 1.27 5.72
C LEU A 12 -43.12 0.59 6.48
N ILE A 13 -43.39 -0.50 7.19
CA ILE A 13 -42.36 -1.29 7.88
C ILE A 13 -41.34 -1.86 6.89
N LEU A 14 -41.80 -2.35 5.72
CA LEU A 14 -40.93 -2.87 4.68
C LEU A 14 -39.99 -1.79 4.12
N ILE A 15 -40.50 -0.58 3.91
CA ILE A 15 -39.69 0.56 3.45
C ILE A 15 -38.64 0.94 4.51
N PHE A 16 -39.03 1.03 5.79
CA PHE A 16 -38.09 1.33 6.86
C PHE A 16 -37.02 0.25 7.03
N ALA A 17 -37.37 -1.04 6.91
CA ALA A 17 -36.40 -2.13 6.98
C ALA A 17 -35.36 -2.08 5.86
N SER A 18 -35.72 -1.60 4.67
CA SER A 18 -34.79 -1.49 3.54
C SER A 18 -33.71 -0.40 3.73
N GLN A 19 -34.03 0.67 4.47
CA GLN A 19 -33.12 1.78 4.76
C GLN A 19 -31.98 1.36 5.70
N PHE A 20 -32.22 0.40 6.60
CA PHE A 20 -31.20 -0.10 7.54
C PHE A 20 -30.11 -0.94 6.88
N VAL A 21 -30.35 -1.50 5.68
CA VAL A 21 -29.37 -2.35 4.99
C VAL A 21 -28.27 -1.52 4.30
N MET A 22 -28.54 -0.26 3.94
CA MET A 22 -27.58 0.57 3.19
C MET A 22 -26.61 1.38 4.06
N ALA A 23 -26.88 1.52 5.36
CA ALA A 23 -25.97 2.24 6.27
C ALA A 23 -24.73 1.40 6.68
N GLY A 24 -24.74 0.09 6.41
CA GLY A 24 -23.82 -0.91 6.97
C GLY A 24 -22.44 -1.08 6.31
N GLN A 25 -22.09 -0.28 5.29
CA GLN A 25 -20.88 -0.51 4.46
C GLN A 25 -19.86 0.63 4.48
N SER A 26 -19.92 1.51 5.47
CA SER A 26 -18.87 2.51 5.68
C SER A 26 -17.75 1.93 6.54
N GLY A 27 -16.91 1.08 5.95
CA GLY A 27 -15.71 0.57 6.63
C GLY A 27 -14.64 1.65 6.81
N GLU A 28 -14.00 1.71 7.98
CA GLU A 28 -12.87 2.61 8.22
C GLU A 28 -11.66 2.21 7.36
N LEU A 29 -11.04 3.17 6.69
CA LEU A 29 -9.83 2.94 5.89
C LEU A 29 -8.60 3.50 6.58
N ILE A 30 -7.67 2.62 6.93
CA ILE A 30 -6.43 2.95 7.62
C ILE A 30 -5.27 2.85 6.64
N LYS A 31 -4.52 3.95 6.50
CA LYS A 31 -3.25 3.97 5.75
C LYS A 31 -2.08 3.88 6.71
N GLY A 32 -1.14 2.97 6.45
CA GLY A 32 0.01 2.78 7.33
C GLY A 32 1.10 1.92 6.72
N LYS A 33 2.04 1.49 7.55
CA LYS A 33 3.11 0.56 7.20
C LYS A 33 3.05 -0.66 8.10
N ILE A 34 3.09 -1.86 7.52
CA ILE A 34 3.21 -3.11 8.26
C ILE A 34 4.67 -3.24 8.72
N VAL A 35 4.86 -3.27 10.03
CA VAL A 35 6.20 -3.29 10.65
C VAL A 35 6.55 -4.64 11.27
N ALA A 36 5.55 -5.48 11.55
CA ALA A 36 5.75 -6.84 12.05
C ALA A 36 4.55 -7.71 11.69
N VAL A 37 4.79 -9.01 11.55
CA VAL A 37 3.75 -10.02 11.27
C VAL A 37 4.03 -11.27 12.10
N ASN A 38 3.06 -11.68 12.92
CA ASN A 38 3.07 -12.95 13.62
C ASN A 38 2.03 -13.89 12.98
N VAL A 39 2.52 -14.78 12.12
CA VAL A 39 1.68 -15.74 11.39
C VAL A 39 1.01 -16.74 12.32
N GLN A 40 1.69 -17.16 13.40
CA GLN A 40 1.16 -18.16 14.34
C GLN A 40 -0.04 -17.61 15.13
N GLN A 41 0.01 -16.32 15.48
CA GLN A 41 -1.07 -15.66 16.21
C GLN A 41 -2.13 -15.05 15.30
N GLY A 42 -1.90 -15.03 13.98
CA GLY A 42 -2.80 -14.41 13.00
C GLY A 42 -2.86 -12.89 13.15
N VAL A 43 -1.76 -12.24 13.55
CA VAL A 43 -1.72 -10.79 13.81
C VAL A 43 -0.61 -10.08 13.04
N PHE A 44 -0.81 -8.79 12.80
CA PHE A 44 0.20 -7.90 12.23
C PHE A 44 0.16 -6.53 12.90
N LEU A 45 1.31 -5.87 12.92
CA LEU A 45 1.51 -4.58 13.57
C LEU A 45 1.63 -3.48 12.52
N VAL A 46 0.87 -2.41 12.68
CA VAL A 46 0.78 -1.32 11.72
C VAL A 46 1.18 -0.02 12.38
N LYS A 47 2.09 0.70 11.74
CA LYS A 47 2.45 2.07 12.09
C LYS A 47 1.70 3.05 11.19
N SER A 48 0.90 3.93 11.77
CA SER A 48 0.21 5.03 11.09
C SER A 48 0.48 6.34 11.83
N GLY A 49 1.33 7.19 11.25
CA GLY A 49 1.90 8.35 11.96
C GLY A 49 2.70 7.92 13.19
N ASN A 50 2.31 8.42 14.37
CA ASN A 50 2.88 8.07 15.67
C ASN A 50 2.16 6.90 16.36
N ASN A 51 1.07 6.41 15.77
CA ASN A 51 0.30 5.32 16.35
C ASN A 51 0.83 3.98 15.86
N LEU A 52 1.00 3.06 16.80
CA LEU A 52 1.35 1.68 16.53
C LEU A 52 0.20 0.81 17.05
N LYS A 53 -0.46 0.08 16.15
CA LYS A 53 -1.65 -0.71 16.50
C LYS A 53 -1.56 -2.11 15.91
N GLU A 54 -1.88 -3.09 16.74
CA GLU A 54 -1.98 -4.49 16.34
C GLU A 54 -3.35 -4.77 15.75
N TYR A 55 -3.37 -5.59 14.71
CA TYR A 55 -4.58 -6.05 14.05
C TYR A 55 -4.57 -7.56 13.92
N ARG A 56 -5.73 -8.17 14.16
CA ARG A 56 -5.97 -9.60 13.98
C ARG A 56 -6.61 -9.85 12.61
N VAL A 57 -6.11 -10.87 11.93
CA VAL A 57 -6.65 -11.41 10.68
C VAL A 57 -7.65 -12.49 11.02
N ASN A 58 -8.85 -12.36 10.48
CA ASN A 58 -9.90 -13.37 10.55
C ASN A 58 -9.89 -14.24 9.30
N ILE A 59 -10.63 -15.35 9.32
CA ILE A 59 -10.71 -16.27 8.18
C ILE A 59 -11.27 -15.61 6.91
N ASP A 60 -12.15 -14.62 7.08
CA ASP A 60 -12.77 -13.88 5.99
C ASP A 60 -11.96 -12.65 5.53
N THR A 61 -10.80 -12.40 6.16
CA THR A 61 -9.95 -11.26 5.81
C THR A 61 -9.31 -11.49 4.44
N ARG A 62 -9.56 -10.57 3.50
CA ARG A 62 -8.92 -10.58 2.18
C ARG A 62 -7.54 -9.95 2.25
N ILE A 63 -6.49 -10.73 2.01
CA ILE A 63 -5.12 -10.22 1.95
C ILE A 63 -4.66 -10.17 0.50
N LEU A 64 -4.38 -8.97 0.01
CA LEU A 64 -4.00 -8.71 -1.36
C LEU A 64 -2.57 -8.14 -1.40
N ARG A 65 -1.72 -8.72 -2.24
CA ARG A 65 -0.42 -8.15 -2.62
C ARG A 65 -0.40 -7.91 -4.12
N ASN A 66 -0.22 -6.66 -4.53
CA ASN A 66 -0.25 -6.25 -5.95
C ASN A 66 -1.50 -6.77 -6.68
N GLY A 67 -2.66 -6.72 -6.00
CA GLY A 67 -3.95 -7.21 -6.52
C GLY A 67 -4.17 -8.72 -6.44
N ALA A 68 -3.13 -9.53 -6.17
CA ALA A 68 -3.26 -10.98 -6.04
C ALA A 68 -3.56 -11.40 -4.59
N SER A 69 -4.40 -12.41 -4.40
CA SER A 69 -4.68 -12.97 -3.07
C SER A 69 -3.44 -13.70 -2.55
N VAL A 70 -3.01 -13.38 -1.33
CA VAL A 70 -1.82 -13.96 -0.69
C VAL A 70 -2.10 -14.34 0.77
N SER A 71 -1.17 -15.04 1.40
CA SER A 71 -1.24 -15.36 2.82
C SER A 71 -0.68 -14.23 3.69
N LEU A 72 -0.99 -14.26 4.99
CA LEU A 72 -0.46 -13.30 5.97
C LEU A 72 1.07 -13.29 6.00
N SER A 73 1.73 -14.43 5.79
CA SER A 73 3.20 -14.50 5.75
C SER A 73 3.83 -13.62 4.66
N SER A 74 3.11 -13.34 3.58
CA SER A 74 3.58 -12.49 2.48
C SER A 74 3.66 -11.00 2.84
N LEU A 75 3.04 -10.60 3.96
CA LEU A 75 3.07 -9.23 4.48
C LEU A 75 4.31 -8.93 5.34
N ARG A 76 5.19 -9.92 5.56
CA ARG A 76 6.39 -9.75 6.38
C ARG A 76 7.30 -8.67 5.77
N PRO A 77 7.76 -7.67 6.57
CA PRO A 77 8.74 -6.71 6.10
C PRO A 77 9.95 -7.41 5.48
N VAL A 78 10.49 -6.83 4.40
CA VAL A 78 11.66 -7.40 3.70
C VAL A 78 12.90 -7.27 4.59
N THR A 79 13.02 -6.14 5.28
CA THR A 79 14.08 -5.87 6.26
C THR A 79 13.48 -5.14 7.47
N VAL A 80 14.25 -5.00 8.55
CA VAL A 80 13.86 -4.23 9.74
C VAL A 80 13.70 -2.72 9.48
N GLN A 81 14.12 -2.25 8.29
CA GLN A 81 14.03 -0.84 7.89
C GLN A 81 13.07 -0.63 6.70
N ASP A 82 12.76 -1.68 5.93
CA ASP A 82 11.90 -1.63 4.74
C ASP A 82 10.52 -2.21 5.04
N PHE A 83 9.71 -1.40 5.73
CA PHE A 83 8.31 -1.72 6.05
C PHE A 83 7.40 -1.63 4.81
N GLN A 84 6.38 -2.49 4.76
CA GLN A 84 5.47 -2.56 3.61
C GLN A 84 4.32 -1.55 3.77
N PRO A 85 4.11 -0.61 2.83
CA PRO A 85 2.96 0.27 2.85
C PRO A 85 1.67 -0.53 2.65
N ALA A 86 0.65 -0.24 3.45
CA ALA A 86 -0.60 -0.98 3.44
C ALA A 86 -1.81 -0.06 3.55
N LEU A 87 -2.89 -0.47 2.87
CA LEU A 87 -4.24 0.01 3.07
C LEU A 87 -5.03 -1.09 3.77
N ILE A 88 -5.60 -0.76 4.92
CA ILE A 88 -6.36 -1.69 5.74
C ILE A 88 -7.78 -1.19 5.82
N ARG A 89 -8.74 -2.03 5.46
CA ARG A 89 -10.17 -1.73 5.57
C ARG A 89 -10.75 -2.51 6.74
N LEU A 90 -11.36 -1.79 7.67
CA LEU A 90 -12.07 -2.37 8.79
C LEU A 90 -13.58 -2.43 8.51
N ASN A 91 -14.29 -3.36 9.15
CA ASN A 91 -15.75 -3.30 9.25
C ASN A 91 -16.20 -2.37 10.39
N GLU A 92 -17.51 -2.24 10.57
CA GLU A 92 -18.11 -1.41 11.63
C GLU A 92 -17.77 -1.88 13.05
N LYS A 93 -17.36 -3.15 13.21
CA LYS A 93 -16.90 -3.72 14.48
C LYS A 93 -15.41 -3.49 14.73
N GLY A 94 -14.70 -2.83 13.82
CA GLY A 94 -13.26 -2.62 13.88
C GLY A 94 -12.43 -3.87 13.50
N GLU A 95 -13.05 -4.88 12.91
CA GLU A 95 -12.36 -6.10 12.46
C GLU A 95 -11.81 -5.90 11.05
N VAL A 96 -10.66 -6.54 10.74
CA VAL A 96 -10.01 -6.39 9.44
C VAL A 96 -10.77 -7.16 8.36
N MET A 97 -11.32 -6.43 7.39
CA MET A 97 -11.94 -7.01 6.20
C MET A 97 -10.95 -7.23 5.06
N GLU A 98 -10.06 -6.25 4.83
CA GLU A 98 -9.12 -6.28 3.72
C GLU A 98 -7.80 -5.65 4.11
N VAL A 99 -6.70 -6.29 3.71
CA VAL A 99 -5.34 -5.74 3.76
C VAL A 99 -4.80 -5.73 2.34
N ARG A 100 -4.51 -4.54 1.81
CA ARG A 100 -3.88 -4.38 0.52
C ARG A 100 -2.47 -3.83 0.71
N VAL A 101 -1.50 -4.58 0.23
CA VAL A 101 -0.13 -4.14 0.09
C VAL A 101 0.22 -4.07 -1.38
N GLU A 102 0.91 -3.01 -1.76
CA GLU A 102 1.48 -2.87 -3.08
C GLU A 102 2.96 -2.57 -2.87
N TYR A 103 3.80 -3.52 -3.26
CA TYR A 103 5.24 -3.45 -3.04
C TYR A 103 5.95 -4.31 -4.10
N ASP A 104 6.47 -3.62 -5.10
CA ASP A 104 7.26 -4.20 -6.18
C ASP A 104 8.68 -3.65 -6.20
N VAL A 105 9.64 -4.55 -6.38
CA VAL A 105 11.06 -4.21 -6.48
C VAL A 105 11.52 -4.56 -7.88
N LEU A 106 11.88 -3.54 -8.66
CA LEU A 106 12.23 -3.69 -10.07
C LEU A 106 13.68 -3.28 -10.29
N PRO A 107 14.48 -4.05 -11.04
CA PRO A 107 15.85 -3.68 -11.37
C PRO A 107 15.87 -2.52 -12.37
N ILE A 108 16.73 -1.54 -12.12
CA ILE A 108 16.78 -0.29 -12.89
C ILE A 108 18.19 0.13 -13.27
N GLN A 109 18.28 0.92 -14.35
CA GLN A 109 19.41 1.76 -14.68
C GLN A 109 18.97 3.22 -14.85
N VAL A 110 19.69 4.16 -14.28
CA VAL A 110 19.46 5.59 -14.48
C VAL A 110 19.84 5.98 -15.91
N LYS A 111 18.88 6.50 -16.67
CA LYS A 111 19.09 6.93 -18.07
C LYS A 111 19.24 8.44 -18.21
N ASP A 112 18.52 9.21 -17.40
CA ASP A 112 18.59 10.68 -17.39
C ASP A 112 18.28 11.22 -15.99
N VAL A 113 18.91 12.32 -15.63
CA VAL A 113 18.64 13.08 -14.40
C VAL A 113 18.67 14.57 -14.73
N ASN A 114 17.52 15.21 -14.71
CA ASN A 114 17.40 16.66 -14.86
C ASN A 114 17.25 17.30 -13.48
N TYR A 115 18.34 17.90 -12.99
CA TYR A 115 18.38 18.52 -11.66
C TYR A 115 17.51 19.77 -11.56
N ALA A 116 17.40 20.56 -12.63
CA ALA A 116 16.61 21.80 -12.63
C ALA A 116 15.11 21.53 -12.51
N GLN A 117 14.63 20.47 -13.18
CA GLN A 117 13.23 20.05 -13.15
C GLN A 117 12.95 18.97 -12.09
N SER A 118 13.97 18.56 -11.34
CA SER A 118 13.91 17.42 -10.41
C SER A 118 13.35 16.14 -11.07
N ARG A 119 13.67 15.90 -12.34
CA ARG A 119 13.12 14.78 -13.12
C ARG A 119 14.13 13.65 -13.23
N ILE A 120 13.69 12.41 -13.04
CA ILE A 120 14.51 11.20 -13.17
C ILE A 120 13.89 10.30 -14.24
N LYS A 121 14.74 9.73 -15.09
CA LYS A 121 14.36 8.69 -16.05
C LYS A 121 15.12 7.40 -15.74
N LEU A 122 14.38 6.33 -15.49
CA LEU A 122 14.91 5.00 -15.19
C LEU A 122 14.53 4.03 -16.31
N LEU A 123 15.46 3.17 -16.71
CA LEU A 123 15.16 1.99 -17.52
C LEU A 123 14.91 0.81 -16.59
N LEU A 124 13.74 0.19 -16.70
CA LEU A 124 13.46 -1.09 -16.06
C LEU A 124 14.19 -2.21 -16.81
N LEU A 125 15.15 -2.87 -16.17
CA LEU A 125 16.04 -3.83 -16.83
C LEU A 125 15.35 -5.16 -17.19
N ASN A 126 14.23 -5.49 -16.54
CA ASN A 126 13.47 -6.70 -16.79
C ASN A 126 12.48 -6.57 -17.97
N SER A 127 12.07 -5.35 -18.32
CA SER A 127 11.03 -5.11 -19.33
C SER A 127 11.48 -4.17 -20.46
N ASN A 128 12.65 -3.53 -20.33
CA ASN A 128 13.12 -2.46 -21.20
C ASN A 128 12.18 -1.23 -21.27
N THR A 129 11.28 -1.08 -20.31
CA THR A 129 10.37 0.08 -20.22
C THR A 129 11.05 1.25 -19.53
N LEU A 130 10.76 2.48 -19.98
CA LEU A 130 11.22 3.71 -19.34
C LEU A 130 10.19 4.19 -18.32
N LEU A 131 10.65 4.45 -17.09
CA LEU A 131 9.90 5.05 -16.00
C LEU A 131 10.40 6.48 -15.80
N GLU A 132 9.50 7.46 -15.93
CA GLU A 132 9.83 8.89 -15.81
C GLU A 132 8.98 9.51 -14.70
N PHE A 133 9.61 10.26 -13.81
CA PHE A 133 8.93 10.86 -12.66
C PHE A 133 9.70 12.07 -12.11
N ASN A 134 8.99 12.88 -11.32
CA ASN A 134 9.58 13.97 -10.56
C ASN A 134 9.99 13.48 -9.17
N TYR A 135 11.25 13.68 -8.84
CA TYR A 135 11.77 13.51 -7.48
C TYR A 135 11.03 14.43 -6.52
N ASN A 136 10.65 13.88 -5.38
CA ASN A 136 10.08 14.62 -4.27
C ASN A 136 10.84 14.24 -2.99
N SER A 137 10.84 15.10 -1.98
CA SER A 137 11.56 14.89 -0.73
C SER A 137 11.03 13.76 0.16
N LYS A 138 9.84 13.21 -0.15
CA LYS A 138 9.30 12.04 0.55
C LYS A 138 9.88 10.72 0.00
N MET A 139 10.47 10.74 -1.19
CA MET A 139 11.10 9.58 -1.80
C MET A 139 12.49 9.32 -1.20
N ASN A 140 12.75 8.06 -0.86
CA ASN A 140 14.04 7.65 -0.35
C ASN A 140 15.02 7.38 -1.51
N LEU A 141 15.96 8.30 -1.75
CA LEU A 141 17.09 8.07 -2.63
C LEU A 141 18.27 7.52 -1.84
N VAL A 142 18.76 6.34 -2.25
CA VAL A 142 19.89 5.66 -1.61
C VAL A 142 20.95 5.37 -2.66
N ARG A 143 22.20 5.76 -2.41
CA ARG A 143 23.36 5.40 -3.24
C ARG A 143 24.43 4.80 -2.33
N ASN A 144 24.93 3.62 -2.69
CA ASN A 144 25.94 2.90 -1.90
C ASN A 144 25.55 2.78 -0.40
N SER A 145 24.29 2.42 -0.14
CA SER A 145 23.71 2.26 1.21
C SER A 145 23.60 3.55 2.05
N GLN A 146 23.86 4.72 1.46
CA GLN A 146 23.68 6.01 2.13
C GLN A 146 22.51 6.76 1.50
N GLN A 147 21.72 7.45 2.33
CA GLN A 147 20.70 8.36 1.83
C GLN A 147 21.39 9.54 1.15
N VAL A 148 20.96 9.87 -0.07
CA VAL A 148 21.58 10.92 -0.88
C VAL A 148 20.55 11.88 -1.45
N MET A 149 21.03 13.03 -1.91
CA MET A 149 20.21 13.97 -2.68
C MET A 149 20.19 13.59 -4.16
N LEU A 150 19.22 14.15 -4.89
CA LEU A 150 19.09 13.97 -6.35
C LEU A 150 20.41 14.21 -7.09
N LYS A 151 21.16 15.27 -6.71
CA LYS A 151 22.46 15.64 -7.29
C LYS A 151 23.54 14.56 -7.24
N SER A 152 23.33 13.54 -6.41
CA SER A 152 24.28 12.43 -6.23
C SER A 152 24.01 11.26 -7.16
N LEU A 153 22.85 11.20 -7.84
CA LEU A 153 22.57 10.18 -8.85
C LEU A 153 23.31 10.52 -10.15
N LYS A 154 23.83 9.49 -10.82
CA LYS A 154 24.49 9.64 -12.12
C LYS A 154 23.82 8.79 -13.18
N VAL A 155 23.84 9.26 -14.42
CA VAL A 155 23.47 8.42 -15.57
C VAL A 155 24.38 7.18 -15.59
N GLY A 156 23.79 6.02 -15.82
CA GLY A 156 24.47 4.74 -15.79
C GLY A 156 24.41 4.01 -14.45
N ASP A 157 24.12 4.70 -13.34
CA ASP A 157 23.93 4.06 -12.03
C ASP A 157 22.87 2.95 -12.14
N GLN A 158 23.15 1.78 -11.53
CA GLN A 158 22.27 0.62 -11.57
C GLN A 158 21.78 0.26 -10.18
N GLY A 159 20.59 -0.31 -10.07
CA GLY A 159 20.09 -0.79 -8.79
C GLY A 159 18.64 -1.23 -8.85
N LEU A 160 17.85 -0.79 -7.87
CA LEU A 160 16.46 -1.19 -7.69
C LEU A 160 15.58 0.05 -7.50
N VAL A 161 14.40 0.05 -8.10
CA VAL A 161 13.30 0.93 -7.72
C VAL A 161 12.27 0.14 -6.94
N VAL A 162 11.73 0.75 -5.90
CA VAL A 162 10.65 0.22 -5.08
C VAL A 162 9.39 1.01 -5.36
N LEU A 163 8.38 0.33 -5.87
CA LEU A 163 7.04 0.86 -6.09
C LEU A 163 6.15 0.50 -4.90
N GLY A 164 5.45 1.49 -4.36
CA GLY A 164 4.45 1.34 -3.30
C GLY A 164 3.02 1.37 -3.86
N LEU A 165 2.10 1.89 -3.05
CA LEU A 165 0.68 2.00 -3.38
C LEU A 165 0.43 2.85 -4.63
N ASN A 166 -0.45 2.38 -5.50
CA ASN A 166 -0.80 2.95 -6.80
C ASN A 166 0.42 3.15 -7.71
N ASN A 167 1.40 2.24 -7.65
CA ASN A 167 2.66 2.32 -8.40
C ASN A 167 3.48 3.59 -8.13
N GLN A 168 3.28 4.25 -6.99
CA GLN A 168 4.08 5.40 -6.61
C GLN A 168 5.49 4.96 -6.22
N ILE A 169 6.50 5.70 -6.68
CA ILE A 169 7.88 5.37 -6.34
C ILE A 169 8.16 5.81 -4.91
N GLU A 170 8.51 4.84 -4.06
CA GLU A 170 8.82 5.06 -2.65
C GLU A 170 10.32 5.19 -2.41
N LYS A 171 11.11 4.38 -3.13
CA LYS A 171 12.57 4.32 -2.96
C LYS A 171 13.26 4.03 -4.28
N VAL A 172 14.40 4.68 -4.50
CA VAL A 172 15.35 4.33 -5.56
C VAL A 172 16.69 4.06 -4.88
N GLN A 173 17.16 2.84 -5.00
CA GLN A 173 18.43 2.41 -4.44
C GLN A 173 19.38 2.06 -5.57
N VAL A 174 20.45 2.83 -5.73
CA VAL A 174 21.48 2.61 -6.75
C VAL A 174 22.82 2.24 -6.13
N ARG A 175 23.63 1.55 -6.92
CA ARG A 175 25.04 1.31 -6.70
C ARG A 175 25.80 1.92 -7.87
N HIS A 176 26.90 2.57 -7.53
CA HIS A 176 27.84 3.00 -8.54
C HIS A 176 28.80 1.86 -8.82
N TYR A 177 28.85 1.40 -10.07
CA TYR A 177 29.89 0.50 -10.54
C TYR A 177 30.86 1.35 -11.35
N GLU A 178 32.04 1.64 -10.80
CA GLU A 178 33.17 2.08 -11.62
C GLU A 178 33.62 0.83 -12.40
N TYR A 179 33.49 0.88 -13.73
CA TYR A 179 34.14 -0.06 -14.64
C TYR A 179 35.32 0.65 -15.29
#